data_AF-H2Y8D0-F1
#
_entry.id   AF-H2Y8D0-F1
#
_cell.length_a   1.000
_cell.length_b   1.000
_cell.length_c   1.000
_cell.angle_alpha   90.00
_cell.angle_beta   90.00
_cell.angle_gamma   90.00
#
_symmetry.space_group_name_H-M   'P 1'
#
loop_
_entity.id
_entity.type
_entity.pdbx_description
1 polymer ?
#
loop_
_entity_poly.entity_id
_entity_poly.type
_entity_poly.pdbx_seq_one_letter_code
_entity_poly.pdbx_strand_id
1 'polypeptide(L)'
;MWCIVAEIQVEGFLHIQYDYDVTGIYGHQAELTCKVETEINKVIKEVKWYKLMKDGRKSVVYYYEPPRWDTPGLNYYNRVELADDGSSLVIYSLNRNDESSYRCDVTVMANETISSEIPQEMSVTMQLAVFVPPSDIKLSTLSSGNNLTLTCRSTRSKPSADITWIITNGGKS
;
A
#
# COMPACT_ATOMS: atom_id res chain seq x y z
N MET A 1 -29.20 14.36 -48.04
CA MET A 1 -27.99 14.52 -47.21
C MET A 1 -28.48 14.72 -45.78
N TRP A 2 -28.65 13.63 -45.03
CA TRP A 2 -29.14 13.66 -43.66
C TRP A 2 -27.92 13.55 -42.75
N CYS A 3 -27.63 14.59 -41.97
CA CYS A 3 -26.67 14.50 -40.88
C CYS A 3 -27.35 13.71 -39.77
N ILE A 4 -26.98 12.44 -39.63
CA ILE A 4 -27.18 11.73 -38.37
C ILE A 4 -26.07 12.27 -37.46
N VAL A 5 -26.43 13.19 -36.57
CA VAL A 5 -25.59 13.45 -35.40
C VAL A 5 -25.61 12.14 -34.62
N ALA A 6 -24.52 11.39 -34.70
CA ALA A 6 -24.31 10.27 -33.81
C ALA A 6 -24.31 10.87 -32.39
N GLU A 7 -25.28 10.47 -31.57
CA GLU A 7 -25.11 10.51 -30.12
C GLU A 7 -23.86 9.69 -29.82
N ILE A 8 -22.73 10.40 -29.66
CA ILE A 8 -21.56 9.83 -29.02
C ILE A 8 -22.02 9.65 -27.58
N GLN A 9 -22.48 8.44 -27.23
CA GLN A 9 -22.33 7.97 -25.87
C GLN A 9 -20.83 7.96 -25.60
N VAL A 10 -20.32 9.06 -25.05
CA VAL A 10 -19.01 9.04 -24.42
C VAL A 10 -19.22 8.15 -23.21
N GLU A 11 -18.82 6.89 -23.31
CA GLU A 11 -18.70 6.03 -22.13
C GLU A 11 -17.88 6.83 -21.11
N GLY A 12 -18.51 7.18 -19.99
CA GLY A 12 -17.89 8.11 -19.06
C GLY A 12 -16.58 7.55 -18.52
N PHE A 13 -15.60 8.42 -18.27
CA PHE A 13 -14.27 7.96 -17.87
C PHE A 13 -14.17 7.71 -16.36
N LEU A 14 -13.56 6.58 -16.02
CA LEU A 14 -13.11 6.23 -14.69
C LEU A 14 -11.71 5.65 -14.82
N HIS A 15 -10.75 6.26 -14.14
CA HIS A 15 -9.37 5.83 -14.07
C HIS A 15 -8.94 5.75 -12.61
N ILE A 16 -8.06 4.80 -12.30
CA ILE A 16 -7.42 4.70 -10.99
C ILE A 16 -5.93 4.86 -11.21
N GLN A 17 -5.34 5.88 -10.58
CA GLN A 17 -3.90 6.03 -10.46
C GLN A 17 -3.43 5.21 -9.25
N TYR A 18 -2.53 4.26 -9.49
CA TYR A 18 -2.00 3.36 -8.46
C TYR A 18 -0.57 2.93 -8.76
N ASP A 19 0.14 2.52 -7.71
CA ASP A 19 1.46 1.92 -7.81
C ASP A 19 1.36 0.39 -7.72
N TYR A 20 1.77 -0.31 -8.79
CA TYR A 20 1.66 -1.76 -8.83
C TYR A 20 2.56 -2.45 -7.79
N ASP A 21 3.79 -1.96 -7.60
CA ASP A 21 4.74 -2.51 -6.63
C ASP A 21 5.05 -1.47 -5.54
N VAL A 22 4.50 -1.69 -4.34
CA VAL A 22 4.68 -0.84 -3.16
C VAL A 22 5.68 -1.49 -2.21
N THR A 23 6.58 -0.67 -1.68
CA THR A 23 7.57 -1.08 -0.70
C THR A 23 7.28 -0.42 0.64
N GLY A 24 7.12 -1.23 1.68
CA GLY A 24 6.93 -0.78 3.05
C GLY A 24 8.09 -1.21 3.96
N ILE A 25 8.28 -0.49 5.06
CA ILE A 25 9.29 -0.80 6.09
C ILE A 25 8.58 -1.34 7.33
N TYR A 26 9.07 -2.44 7.87
CA TYR A 26 8.58 -3.03 9.11
C TYR A 26 8.50 -1.98 10.24
N GLY A 27 7.35 -1.94 10.93
CA GLY A 27 7.05 -1.00 12.01
C GLY A 27 6.61 0.39 11.55
N HIS A 28 6.77 0.73 10.27
CA HIS A 28 6.38 2.03 9.72
C HIS A 28 5.02 1.94 9.02
N GLN A 29 4.47 3.08 8.62
CA GLN A 29 3.30 3.12 7.75
C GLN A 29 3.70 2.92 6.29
N ALA A 30 2.77 2.41 5.49
CA ALA A 30 2.81 2.51 4.04
C ALA A 30 1.44 2.88 3.50
N GLU A 31 1.44 3.58 2.37
CA GLU A 31 0.24 3.97 1.65
C GLU A 31 0.13 3.13 0.38
N LEU A 32 -1.07 2.58 0.16
CA LEU A 32 -1.44 1.91 -1.07
C LEU A 32 -2.31 2.87 -1.88
N THR A 33 -1.68 3.59 -2.80
CA THR A 33 -2.31 4.53 -3.74
C THR A 33 -3.41 3.84 -4.56
N CYS A 34 -4.65 4.30 -4.46
CA CYS A 34 -5.79 3.92 -5.30
C CYS A 34 -6.60 5.17 -5.66
N LYS A 35 -5.91 6.17 -6.19
CA LYS A 35 -6.49 7.49 -6.41
C LYS A 35 -7.44 7.48 -7.60
N VAL A 36 -8.68 7.86 -7.35
CA VAL A 36 -9.77 7.83 -8.34
C VAL A 36 -9.79 9.12 -9.16
N GLU A 37 -9.72 8.98 -10.47
CA GLU A 37 -9.89 10.06 -11.45
C GLU A 37 -11.14 9.79 -12.28
N THR A 38 -12.13 10.68 -12.18
CA THR A 38 -13.42 10.54 -12.87
C THR A 38 -13.97 11.90 -13.28
N GLU A 39 -15.12 11.89 -13.95
CA GLU A 39 -15.84 13.08 -14.39
C GLU A 39 -16.22 13.98 -13.21
N ILE A 40 -16.28 15.29 -13.44
CA ILE A 40 -16.50 16.33 -12.40
C ILE A 40 -17.78 16.10 -11.59
N ASN A 41 -18.81 15.47 -12.19
CA ASN A 41 -20.11 15.23 -11.54
C ASN A 41 -20.19 13.90 -10.78
N LYS A 42 -19.20 13.02 -10.90
CA LYS A 42 -19.17 11.73 -10.20
C LYS A 42 -18.42 11.83 -8.88
N VAL A 43 -18.89 11.06 -7.91
CA VAL A 43 -18.29 10.94 -6.58
C VAL A 43 -18.15 9.47 -6.22
N ILE A 44 -17.19 9.19 -5.34
CA ILE A 44 -17.02 7.87 -4.73
C ILE A 44 -18.26 7.55 -3.89
N LYS A 45 -18.91 6.43 -4.20
CA LYS A 45 -20.01 5.88 -3.40
C LYS A 45 -19.57 4.70 -2.55
N GLU A 46 -18.55 3.97 -2.99
CA GLU A 46 -18.04 2.81 -2.28
C GLU A 46 -16.54 2.61 -2.56
N VAL A 47 -15.79 2.27 -1.50
CA VAL A 47 -14.40 1.77 -1.59
C VAL A 47 -14.26 0.53 -0.72
N LYS A 48 -13.76 -0.55 -1.32
CA LYS A 48 -13.51 -1.80 -0.62
C LYS A 48 -12.07 -2.25 -0.85
N TRP A 49 -11.36 -2.44 0.24
CA TRP A 49 -10.01 -2.98 0.24
C TRP A 49 -9.98 -4.42 0.72
N TYR A 50 -9.27 -5.25 -0.04
CA TYR A 50 -9.06 -6.65 0.26
C TYR A 50 -7.59 -7.01 0.22
N LYS A 51 -7.19 -7.90 1.11
CA LYS A 51 -5.92 -8.64 1.03
C LYS A 51 -6.16 -9.98 0.35
N LEU A 52 -5.32 -10.32 -0.62
CA LEU A 52 -5.38 -11.56 -1.38
C LEU A 52 -4.44 -12.60 -0.79
N MET A 53 -5.02 -13.66 -0.23
CA MET A 53 -4.28 -14.76 0.35
C MET A 53 -3.75 -15.68 -0.76
N LYS A 54 -2.66 -16.42 -0.48
CA LYS A 54 -2.02 -17.32 -1.46
C LYS A 54 -2.94 -18.43 -1.98
N ASP A 55 -3.97 -18.78 -1.22
CA ASP A 55 -4.98 -19.77 -1.58
C ASP A 55 -6.18 -19.19 -2.36
N GLY A 56 -6.09 -17.93 -2.77
CA GLY A 56 -7.13 -17.23 -3.52
C GLY A 56 -8.25 -16.63 -2.65
N ARG A 57 -8.25 -16.84 -1.32
CA ARG A 57 -9.22 -16.18 -0.44
C ARG A 57 -8.94 -14.68 -0.33
N LYS A 58 -10.02 -13.90 -0.17
CA LYS A 58 -9.95 -12.46 0.12
C LYS A 58 -10.23 -12.24 1.61
N SER A 59 -9.41 -11.41 2.25
CA SER A 59 -9.65 -10.91 3.62
C SER A 59 -9.96 -9.43 3.56
N VAL A 60 -11.02 -9.00 4.24
CA VAL A 60 -11.42 -7.59 4.29
C VAL A 60 -10.37 -6.79 5.04
N VAL A 61 -9.96 -5.66 4.44
CA VAL A 61 -9.03 -4.70 5.03
C VAL A 61 -9.77 -3.43 5.41
N TYR A 62 -10.61 -2.90 4.51
CA TYR A 62 -11.38 -1.67 4.75
C TYR A 62 -12.66 -1.66 3.93
N TYR A 63 -13.76 -1.20 4.51
CA TYR A 63 -15.02 -0.93 3.84
C TYR A 63 -15.50 0.49 4.12
N TYR A 64 -15.67 1.26 3.05
CA TYR A 64 -16.17 2.62 3.06
C TYR A 64 -17.35 2.75 2.11
N GLU A 65 -18.52 3.11 2.64
CA GLU A 65 -19.76 3.38 1.90
C GLU A 65 -20.45 4.56 2.61
N PRO A 66 -20.08 5.81 2.33
CA PRO A 66 -20.62 6.96 3.01
C PRO A 66 -22.12 7.13 2.75
N PRO A 67 -22.93 7.52 3.75
CA PRO A 67 -22.54 7.83 5.14
C PRO A 67 -22.64 6.63 6.09
N ARG A 68 -22.88 5.42 5.58
CA ARG A 68 -23.29 4.26 6.38
C ARG A 68 -22.12 3.49 6.98
N TRP A 69 -21.08 3.29 6.19
CA TRP A 69 -19.98 2.40 6.54
C TRP A 69 -18.65 3.11 6.40
N ASP A 70 -17.86 3.01 7.45
CA ASP A 70 -16.47 3.44 7.50
C ASP A 70 -15.79 2.56 8.54
N THR A 71 -15.40 1.35 8.10
CA THR A 71 -15.06 0.27 9.03
C THR A 71 -13.84 -0.52 8.56
N PRO A 72 -12.79 -0.64 9.41
CA PRO A 72 -11.66 -1.50 9.14
C PRO A 72 -12.05 -2.97 9.32
N GLY A 73 -11.39 -3.85 8.56
CA GLY A 73 -11.48 -5.29 8.77
C GLY A 73 -10.87 -5.72 10.11
N LEU A 74 -11.34 -6.84 10.67
CA LEU A 74 -10.97 -7.29 12.02
C LEU A 74 -9.46 -7.41 12.25
N ASN A 75 -8.71 -7.91 11.26
CA ASN A 75 -7.25 -8.07 11.35
C ASN A 75 -6.47 -6.75 11.23
N TYR A 76 -7.16 -5.68 10.86
CA TYR A 76 -6.63 -4.34 10.58
C TYR A 76 -7.21 -3.29 11.52
N TYR A 77 -7.97 -3.70 12.54
CA TYR A 77 -8.56 -2.80 13.51
C TYR A 77 -7.49 -1.89 14.15
N ASN A 78 -7.76 -0.59 14.20
CA ASN A 78 -6.84 0.48 14.65
C ASN A 78 -5.49 0.55 13.91
N ARG A 79 -5.39 -0.02 12.72
CA ARG A 79 -4.16 -0.04 11.93
C ARG A 79 -4.32 0.46 10.51
N VAL A 80 -5.53 0.82 10.10
CA VAL A 80 -5.78 1.30 8.74
C VAL A 80 -6.77 2.45 8.74
N GLU A 81 -6.60 3.33 7.76
CA GLU A 81 -7.52 4.40 7.41
C GLU A 81 -7.44 4.69 5.91
N LEU A 82 -8.41 5.44 5.39
CA LEU A 82 -8.30 6.00 4.05
C LEU A 82 -7.51 7.30 4.08
N ALA A 83 -6.71 7.54 3.05
CA ALA A 83 -6.04 8.81 2.84
C ALA A 83 -7.05 9.92 2.49
N ASP A 84 -6.57 11.16 2.43
CA ASP A 84 -7.41 12.35 2.15
C ASP A 84 -8.13 12.31 0.79
N ASP A 85 -7.66 11.48 -0.15
CA ASP A 85 -8.32 11.26 -1.44
C ASP A 85 -9.57 10.37 -1.34
N GLY A 86 -9.86 9.81 -0.17
CA GLY A 86 -11.02 8.97 0.12
C GLY A 86 -11.00 7.59 -0.53
N SER A 87 -9.86 7.12 -1.04
CA SER A 87 -9.76 5.85 -1.78
C SER A 87 -8.46 5.08 -1.54
N SER A 88 -7.32 5.78 -1.38
CA SER A 88 -6.03 5.19 -1.05
C SER A 88 -6.02 4.70 0.41
N LEU A 89 -5.33 3.60 0.67
CA LEU A 89 -5.31 2.96 1.99
C LEU A 89 -3.98 3.19 2.70
N VAL A 90 -4.02 3.73 3.91
CA VAL A 90 -2.85 3.80 4.79
C VAL A 90 -2.87 2.61 5.74
N ILE A 91 -1.76 1.86 5.80
CA ILE A 91 -1.56 0.77 6.76
C ILE A 91 -0.46 1.17 7.74
N TYR A 92 -0.81 1.30 9.01
CA TYR A 92 0.10 1.61 10.11
C TYR A 92 0.79 0.37 10.66
N SER A 93 2.00 0.61 11.18
CA SER A 93 2.82 -0.38 11.90
C SER A 93 2.94 -1.69 11.14
N LEU A 94 3.46 -1.63 9.91
CA LEU A 94 3.61 -2.78 9.04
C LEU A 94 4.33 -3.94 9.73
N ASN A 95 3.83 -5.14 9.48
CA ASN A 95 4.46 -6.37 9.92
C ASN A 95 4.65 -7.34 8.72
N ARG A 96 5.38 -8.43 8.95
CA ARG A 96 5.73 -9.41 7.89
C ARG A 96 4.51 -10.05 7.23
N ASN A 97 3.40 -10.17 7.95
CA ASN A 97 2.18 -10.76 7.40
C ASN A 97 1.45 -9.79 6.48
N ASP A 98 1.74 -8.49 6.55
CA ASP A 98 1.09 -7.51 5.67
C ASP A 98 1.62 -7.60 4.24
N GLU A 99 2.76 -8.27 4.00
CA GLU A 99 3.26 -8.56 2.65
C GLU A 99 2.30 -9.48 1.89
N SER A 100 1.68 -8.93 0.84
CA SER A 100 0.62 -9.59 0.07
C SER A 100 0.22 -8.75 -1.14
N SER A 101 -0.64 -9.30 -2.00
CA SER A 101 -1.36 -8.50 -2.98
C SER A 101 -2.62 -7.91 -2.36
N TYR A 102 -2.88 -6.64 -2.63
CA TYR A 102 -4.05 -5.91 -2.16
C TYR A 102 -4.90 -5.49 -3.35
N ARG A 103 -6.21 -5.60 -3.22
CA ARG A 103 -7.18 -5.22 -4.23
C ARG A 103 -8.02 -4.06 -3.71
N CYS A 104 -8.07 -3.00 -4.50
CA CYS A 104 -8.95 -1.86 -4.31
C CYS A 104 -10.11 -2.00 -5.30
N ASP A 105 -11.34 -2.04 -4.79
CA ASP A 105 -12.57 -2.01 -5.56
C ASP A 105 -13.27 -0.67 -5.28
N VAL A 106 -13.54 0.11 -6.33
CA VAL A 106 -14.15 1.44 -6.25
C VAL A 106 -15.43 1.47 -7.07
N THR A 107 -16.48 2.06 -6.49
CA THR A 107 -17.72 2.40 -7.20
C THR A 107 -17.92 3.91 -7.18
N VAL A 108 -18.09 4.51 -8.36
CA VAL A 108 -18.43 5.93 -8.52
C VAL A 108 -19.80 6.08 -9.19
N MET A 109 -20.49 7.17 -8.86
CA MET A 109 -21.79 7.53 -9.44
C MET A 109 -21.96 9.05 -9.37
N ALA A 110 -22.83 9.64 -10.18
CA ALA A 110 -23.19 11.04 -10.01
C ALA A 110 -23.60 11.36 -8.57
N ASN A 111 -23.24 12.57 -8.17
CA ASN A 111 -23.59 13.08 -6.84
C ASN A 111 -25.11 13.18 -6.67
N GLU A 112 -25.79 13.64 -7.71
CA GLU A 112 -27.25 13.65 -7.79
C GLU A 112 -27.74 12.27 -8.22
N THR A 113 -28.68 11.70 -7.46
CA THR A 113 -29.39 10.46 -7.82
C THR A 113 -30.27 10.70 -9.04
N ILE A 114 -29.67 10.78 -10.21
CA ILE A 114 -30.38 10.57 -11.48
C ILE A 114 -30.68 9.08 -11.49
N SER A 115 -31.94 8.71 -11.26
CA SER A 115 -32.35 7.32 -11.02
C SER A 115 -32.06 6.35 -12.18
N SER A 116 -31.53 6.84 -13.30
CA SER A 116 -31.16 6.08 -14.48
C SER A 116 -29.64 5.97 -14.71
N GLU A 117 -28.79 6.61 -13.91
CA GLU A 117 -27.34 6.47 -14.08
C GLU A 117 -26.84 5.15 -13.51
N ILE A 118 -26.07 4.44 -14.32
CA ILE A 118 -25.46 3.16 -13.95
C ILE A 118 -24.15 3.46 -13.20
N PRO A 119 -23.94 2.93 -11.98
CA PRO A 119 -22.67 3.09 -11.27
C PRO A 119 -21.52 2.52 -12.09
N GLN A 120 -20.38 3.22 -12.06
CA GLN A 120 -19.15 2.73 -12.68
C GLN A 120 -18.28 2.07 -11.62
N GLU A 121 -17.77 0.89 -11.94
CA GLU A 121 -16.95 0.09 -11.05
C GLU A 121 -15.58 -0.14 -11.68
N MET A 122 -14.53 0.05 -10.90
CA MET A 122 -13.17 -0.29 -11.32
C MET A 122 -12.41 -0.93 -10.17
N SER A 123 -11.50 -1.83 -10.54
CA SER A 123 -10.69 -2.58 -9.59
C SER A 123 -9.24 -2.62 -10.02
N VAL A 124 -8.34 -2.37 -9.07
CA VAL A 124 -6.90 -2.49 -9.26
C VAL A 124 -6.31 -3.43 -8.23
N THR A 125 -5.14 -4.00 -8.53
CA THR A 125 -4.43 -4.88 -7.61
C THR A 125 -2.95 -4.50 -7.57
N MET A 126 -2.43 -4.43 -6.35
CA MET A 126 -1.09 -3.93 -6.03
C MET A 126 -0.36 -4.98 -5.19
N GLN A 127 0.96 -4.97 -5.21
CA GLN A 127 1.80 -5.83 -4.40
C GLN A 127 2.52 -5.00 -3.34
N LEU A 128 2.34 -5.36 -2.08
CA LEU A 128 3.08 -4.76 -0.97
C LEU A 128 4.21 -5.71 -0.55
N ALA A 129 5.45 -5.28 -0.69
CA ALA A 129 6.64 -5.93 -0.12
C ALA A 129 7.02 -5.26 1.20
N VAL A 130 7.38 -6.04 2.22
CA VAL A 130 7.79 -5.51 3.53
C VAL A 130 9.27 -5.79 3.79
N PHE A 131 10.04 -4.72 3.82
CA PHE A 131 11.46 -4.73 4.15
C PHE A 131 11.65 -4.66 5.65
N VAL A 132 12.60 -5.42 6.16
CA VAL A 132 12.95 -5.42 7.58
C VAL A 132 14.37 -4.90 7.70
N PRO A 133 14.57 -3.70 8.29
CA PRO A 133 15.90 -3.15 8.44
C PRO A 133 16.73 -4.03 9.40
N PRO A 134 18.06 -4.10 9.20
CA PRO A 134 18.96 -4.74 10.15
C PRO A 134 18.73 -4.20 11.56
N SER A 135 18.54 -5.11 12.52
CA SER A 135 18.42 -4.80 13.94
C SER A 135 19.35 -5.69 14.75
N ASP A 136 19.60 -5.30 16.01
CA ASP A 136 20.48 -6.01 16.94
C ASP A 136 21.93 -6.12 16.42
N ILE A 137 22.47 -5.04 15.82
CA ILE A 137 23.88 -5.02 15.38
C ILE A 137 24.79 -5.13 16.61
N LYS A 138 25.44 -6.28 16.75
CA LYS A 138 26.38 -6.54 17.84
C LYS A 138 27.80 -6.56 17.33
N LEU A 139 28.66 -5.78 17.98
CA LEU A 139 30.10 -5.81 17.83
C LEU A 139 30.71 -6.60 19.00
N SER A 140 31.49 -7.64 18.72
CA SER A 140 32.17 -8.41 19.77
C SER A 140 33.43 -7.71 20.30
N THR A 141 33.83 -8.07 21.52
CA THR A 141 34.91 -7.45 22.32
C THR A 141 36.31 -7.68 21.77
N LEU A 142 37.17 -6.68 21.96
CA LEU A 142 38.62 -6.74 21.70
C LEU A 142 39.30 -7.59 22.77
N SER A 143 40.02 -8.65 22.37
CA SER A 143 40.99 -9.32 23.23
C SER A 143 42.38 -8.79 22.89
N SER A 144 43.14 -8.32 23.89
CA SER A 144 44.55 -7.99 23.70
C SER A 144 45.35 -9.27 23.44
N GLY A 145 46.12 -9.29 22.36
CA GLY A 145 46.90 -10.44 21.86
C GLY A 145 47.29 -10.26 20.39
N ASN A 146 48.08 -11.20 19.84
CA ASN A 146 48.68 -11.09 18.50
C ASN A 146 47.67 -10.92 17.34
N ASN A 147 46.39 -11.31 17.52
CA ASN A 147 45.34 -11.17 16.51
C ASN A 147 44.11 -10.45 17.06
N LEU A 148 43.72 -9.37 16.39
CA LEU A 148 42.48 -8.65 16.64
C LEU A 148 41.33 -9.30 15.87
N THR A 149 40.22 -9.65 16.53
CA THR A 149 39.02 -10.18 15.85
C THR A 149 37.81 -9.33 16.18
N LEU A 150 37.21 -8.72 15.16
CA LEU A 150 35.95 -7.98 15.23
C LEU A 150 34.85 -8.81 14.58
N THR A 151 33.77 -9.10 15.31
CA THR A 151 32.59 -9.78 14.76
C THR A 151 31.44 -8.79 14.71
N CYS A 152 30.84 -8.62 13.54
CA CYS A 152 29.60 -7.87 13.34
C CYS A 152 28.51 -8.86 12.93
N ARG A 153 27.36 -8.84 13.63
CA ARG A 153 26.21 -9.71 13.34
C ARG A 153 24.92 -8.88 13.31
N SER A 154 24.09 -9.15 12.31
CA SER A 154 22.70 -8.69 12.18
C SER A 154 21.78 -9.91 12.21
N THR A 155 20.73 -9.91 13.04
CA THR A 155 19.91 -11.11 13.28
C THR A 155 18.54 -11.08 12.61
N ARG A 156 18.03 -9.93 12.16
CA ARG A 156 16.66 -9.81 11.63
C ARG A 156 16.57 -8.80 10.49
N SER A 157 17.16 -9.12 9.33
CA SER A 157 17.07 -8.30 8.12
C SER A 157 16.28 -9.01 7.01
N LYS A 158 15.54 -8.25 6.21
CA LYS A 158 14.92 -8.71 4.96
C LYS A 158 15.03 -7.59 3.91
N PRO A 159 15.79 -7.78 2.81
CA PRO A 159 16.63 -8.96 2.51
C PRO A 159 17.81 -9.10 3.49
N SER A 160 18.59 -10.19 3.35
CA SER A 160 19.79 -10.39 4.16
C SER A 160 20.69 -9.15 4.13
N ALA A 161 21.18 -8.74 5.30
CA ALA A 161 22.02 -7.55 5.42
C ALA A 161 23.37 -7.78 4.75
N ASP A 162 23.83 -6.81 3.96
CA ASP A 162 25.22 -6.75 3.52
C ASP A 162 26.03 -5.96 4.56
N ILE A 163 27.17 -6.51 4.99
CA ILE A 163 27.96 -5.99 6.10
C ILE A 163 29.38 -5.68 5.60
N THR A 164 29.70 -4.39 5.54
CA THR A 164 31.02 -3.90 5.12
C THR A 164 31.79 -3.33 6.29
N TRP A 165 33.09 -3.62 6.34
CA TRP A 165 34.02 -3.03 7.30
C TRP A 165 34.79 -1.87 6.66
N ILE A 166 34.82 -0.71 7.34
CA ILE A 166 35.62 0.44 6.93
C ILE A 166 36.63 0.73 8.04
N ILE A 167 37.91 0.73 7.68
CA ILE A 167 39.01 1.11 8.57
C ILE A 167 39.41 2.55 8.22
N THR A 168 39.15 3.49 9.11
CA THR A 168 39.65 4.85 8.98
C THR A 168 40.94 4.96 9.79
N ASN A 169 42.07 5.12 9.10
CA ASN A 169 43.31 5.49 9.78
C ASN A 169 43.13 6.92 10.27
N GLY A 170 42.95 7.09 11.58
CA GLY A 170 43.02 8.39 12.23
C GLY A 170 44.41 8.96 12.01
N GLY A 171 44.56 9.79 10.97
CA GLY A 171 45.77 10.55 10.73
C GLY A 171 46.07 11.38 11.96
N LYS A 172 47.16 11.05 12.65
CA LYS A 172 47.75 11.93 13.65
C LYS A 172 48.30 13.15 12.91
N SER A 173 47.66 14.31 13.12
CA SER A 173 48.27 15.63 12.91
C SER A 173 49.49 15.79 13.82
#